data_AF-A0A0E2BU80-F1
#
_entry.id   AF-A0A0E2BU80-F1
#
_cell.length_a   1.000
_cell.length_b   1.000
_cell.length_c   1.000
_cell.angle_alpha   90.00
_cell.angle_beta   90.00
_cell.angle_gamma   90.00
#
_symmetry.space_group_name_H-M   'P 1'
#
loop_
_entity.id
_entity.type
_entity.pdbx_description
1 polymer ?
#
loop_
_entity_poly.entity_id
_entity_poly.type
_entity_poly.pdbx_seq_one_letter_code
_entity_poly.pdbx_strand_id
1 'polypeptide(L)'
;MSNHSQTNGIVGKVWSYCNLLRDDGVSYGDYLEQLTYLLFLKMAYEYSKPPYDRKIAIPKEYNWESLTEKKGAELETHYNALLRELAKSKGILGQIFTKSQNKIQDPAKLGKLVDMIDKENWVLMETDVKGDIYEGLLEKNAEDTKNGAGQYFTPRALIKAIVECVRPEPEKTIADPACGTGGFFLAAYDYITKQDLNKEQKKFLKFKTFFGNEIVAGTRRLALMNLFLHNIGDIDTDNFISSTDALIADPGFRYDYVLANPPFGKKAVQRVRMRKGNKKKKNLHTTVRAFGKARATSS
;
A
#
# COMPACT_ATOMS: atom_id res chain seq x y z
N MET A 1 -21.61 -17.73 15.75
CA MET A 1 -21.39 -16.72 16.82
C MET A 1 -19.96 -16.73 17.39
N SER A 2 -19.06 -17.62 16.94
CA SER A 2 -17.67 -17.75 17.43
C SER A 2 -16.62 -16.89 16.70
N ASN A 3 -16.85 -16.49 15.44
CA ASN A 3 -15.84 -15.72 14.68
C ASN A 3 -15.74 -14.24 15.10
N HIS A 4 -16.84 -13.55 15.38
CA HIS A 4 -16.82 -12.12 15.74
C HIS A 4 -16.04 -11.81 17.03
N SER A 5 -15.97 -12.77 17.97
CA SER A 5 -15.19 -12.61 19.21
C SER A 5 -13.68 -12.69 19.00
N GLN A 6 -13.20 -13.44 18.00
CA GLN A 6 -11.77 -13.53 17.68
C GLN A 6 -11.30 -12.35 16.82
N THR A 7 -12.16 -11.91 15.89
CA THR A 7 -11.92 -10.75 15.02
C THR A 7 -11.61 -9.47 15.81
N ASN A 8 -12.40 -9.18 16.85
CA ASN A 8 -12.17 -8.03 17.73
C ASN A 8 -10.86 -8.17 18.55
N GLY A 9 -10.38 -9.39 18.75
CA GLY A 9 -9.17 -9.67 19.51
C GLY A 9 -7.90 -9.23 18.77
N ILE A 10 -7.75 -9.59 17.49
CA ILE A 10 -6.54 -9.22 16.73
C ILE A 10 -6.47 -7.73 16.42
N VAL A 11 -7.60 -7.10 16.09
CA VAL A 11 -7.70 -5.64 15.92
C VAL A 11 -7.18 -4.97 17.20
N GLY A 12 -7.73 -5.35 18.35
CA GLY A 12 -7.29 -4.84 19.65
C GLY A 12 -5.80 -5.05 19.91
N LYS A 13 -5.26 -6.25 19.66
CA LYS A 13 -3.82 -6.54 19.83
C LYS A 13 -2.93 -5.63 18.97
N VAL A 14 -3.25 -5.48 17.68
CA VAL A 14 -2.48 -4.65 16.74
C VAL A 14 -2.47 -3.19 17.19
N TRP A 15 -3.62 -2.67 17.63
CA TRP A 15 -3.76 -1.31 18.16
C TRP A 15 -3.03 -1.11 19.49
N SER A 16 -3.20 -2.04 20.44
CA SER A 16 -2.52 -1.98 21.73
C SER A 16 -1.00 -2.01 21.56
N TYR A 17 -0.50 -2.83 20.64
CA TYR A 17 0.94 -2.92 20.38
C TYR A 17 1.49 -1.66 19.68
N CYS A 18 0.72 -1.08 18.77
CA CYS A 18 1.04 0.22 18.17
C CYS A 18 1.21 1.31 19.24
N ASN A 19 0.27 1.39 20.19
CA ASN A 19 0.32 2.38 21.28
C ASN A 19 1.53 2.16 22.19
N LEU A 20 1.85 0.89 22.52
CA LEU A 20 3.02 0.55 23.32
C LEU A 20 4.31 1.04 22.64
N LEU A 21 4.50 0.76 21.35
CA LEU A 21 5.68 1.20 20.62
C LEU A 21 5.76 2.73 20.48
N ARG A 22 4.61 3.40 20.42
CA ARG A 22 4.54 4.87 20.40
C ARG A 22 5.05 5.49 21.68
N ASP A 23 4.73 4.90 22.82
CA ASP A 23 5.22 5.37 24.12
C ASP A 23 6.76 5.21 24.24
N ASP A 24 7.37 4.36 23.40
CA ASP A 24 8.82 4.21 23.24
C ASP A 24 9.43 5.08 22.12
N GLY A 25 8.65 5.99 21.52
CA GLY A 25 9.11 6.93 20.49
C GLY A 25 9.02 6.43 19.05
N VAL A 26 8.40 5.27 18.78
CA VAL A 26 8.13 4.80 17.41
C VAL A 26 6.86 5.47 16.88
N SER A 27 6.94 6.20 15.77
CA SER A 27 5.75 6.85 15.19
C SER A 27 4.73 5.82 14.65
N TYR A 28 3.46 6.23 14.48
CA TYR A 28 2.45 5.37 13.80
C TYR A 28 2.91 4.95 12.41
N GLY A 29 3.54 5.85 11.67
CA GLY A 29 4.07 5.58 10.33
C GLY A 29 5.20 4.55 10.36
N ASP A 30 6.14 4.69 11.29
CA ASP A 30 7.23 3.72 11.45
C ASP A 30 6.70 2.34 11.85
N TYR A 31 5.75 2.28 12.79
CA TYR A 31 5.09 1.03 13.17
C TYR A 31 4.37 0.39 11.99
N LEU A 32 3.58 1.17 11.26
CA LEU A 32 2.82 0.68 10.11
C LEU A 32 3.74 0.16 9.01
N GLU A 33 4.89 0.81 8.77
CA GLU A 33 5.91 0.28 7.87
C GLU A 33 6.44 -1.08 8.35
N GLN A 34 6.77 -1.22 9.64
CA GLN A 34 7.25 -2.51 10.16
C GLN A 34 6.20 -3.61 10.05
N LEU A 35 4.95 -3.30 10.41
CA LEU A 35 3.81 -4.20 10.26
C LEU A 35 3.64 -4.62 8.79
N THR A 36 3.81 -3.69 7.85
CA THR A 36 3.70 -3.96 6.41
C THR A 36 4.73 -4.99 5.93
N TYR A 37 6.00 -4.85 6.31
CA TYR A 37 7.05 -5.80 5.91
C TYR A 37 6.77 -7.19 6.44
N LEU A 38 6.47 -7.28 7.73
CA LEU A 38 6.28 -8.54 8.43
C LEU A 38 5.01 -9.24 7.96
N LEU A 39 3.91 -8.50 7.81
CA LEU A 39 2.65 -9.04 7.33
C LEU A 39 2.76 -9.56 5.90
N PHE A 40 3.43 -8.81 5.01
CA PHE A 40 3.68 -9.27 3.66
C PHE A 40 4.48 -10.58 3.65
N LEU A 41 5.55 -10.66 4.45
CA LEU A 41 6.39 -11.86 4.54
C LEU A 41 5.62 -13.06 5.13
N LYS A 42 4.80 -12.84 6.16
CA LYS A 42 3.92 -13.86 6.76
C LYS A 42 2.88 -14.36 5.77
N MET A 43 2.20 -13.47 5.05
CA MET A 43 1.22 -13.86 4.04
C MET A 43 1.88 -14.60 2.88
N ALA A 44 3.06 -14.17 2.43
CA ALA A 44 3.83 -14.88 1.40
C ALA A 44 4.19 -16.30 1.86
N TYR A 45 4.59 -16.45 3.12
CA TYR A 45 4.81 -17.75 3.73
C TYR A 45 3.55 -18.62 3.75
N GLU A 46 2.42 -18.10 4.21
CA GLU A 46 1.14 -18.83 4.24
C GLU A 46 0.68 -19.26 2.83
N TYR A 47 0.80 -18.38 1.84
CA TYR A 47 0.51 -18.71 0.44
C TYR A 47 1.44 -19.78 -0.15
N SER A 48 2.65 -19.94 0.38
CA SER A 48 3.58 -20.99 -0.04
C SER A 48 3.23 -22.38 0.50
N LYS A 49 2.31 -22.46 1.47
CA LYS A 49 1.86 -23.73 2.06
C LYS A 49 0.55 -24.21 1.41
N PRO A 50 0.20 -25.50 1.59
CA PRO A 50 -1.10 -26.02 1.17
C PRO A 50 -2.27 -25.23 1.80
N PRO A 51 -3.39 -25.03 1.09
CA PRO A 51 -3.74 -25.58 -0.23
C PRO A 51 -3.32 -24.69 -1.42
N TYR A 52 -2.57 -23.61 -1.18
CA TYR A 52 -2.27 -22.62 -2.20
C TYR A 52 -1.00 -22.95 -3.00
N ASP A 53 0.03 -23.47 -2.32
CA ASP A 53 1.30 -23.96 -2.91
C ASP A 53 1.94 -22.97 -3.91
N ARG A 54 1.82 -21.66 -3.63
CA ARG A 54 2.30 -20.60 -4.51
C ARG A 54 3.82 -20.49 -4.43
N LYS A 55 4.47 -20.36 -5.58
CA LYS A 55 5.93 -20.22 -5.69
C LYS A 55 6.32 -18.75 -5.62
N ILE A 56 6.59 -18.28 -4.41
CA ILE A 56 7.07 -16.91 -4.18
C ILE A 56 8.59 -16.97 -4.01
N ALA A 57 9.31 -16.21 -4.82
CA ALA A 57 10.77 -16.21 -4.87
C ALA A 57 11.40 -15.43 -3.70
N ILE A 58 11.23 -15.92 -2.48
CA ILE A 58 11.90 -15.42 -1.27
C ILE A 58 13.05 -16.38 -0.93
N PRO A 59 14.30 -15.88 -0.78
CA PRO A 59 15.43 -16.72 -0.37
C PRO A 59 15.15 -17.38 0.98
N LYS A 60 15.53 -18.65 1.14
CA LYS A 60 15.28 -19.42 2.37
C LYS A 60 15.94 -18.78 3.59
N GLU A 61 17.09 -18.16 3.39
CA GLU A 61 17.85 -17.46 4.42
C GLU A 61 17.07 -16.25 4.97
N TYR A 62 16.16 -15.67 4.19
CA TYR A 62 15.44 -14.44 4.52
C TYR A 62 13.91 -14.61 4.43
N ASN A 63 13.42 -15.82 4.70
CA ASN A 63 11.99 -16.13 4.70
C ASN A 63 11.36 -15.92 6.10
N TRP A 64 10.05 -16.19 6.23
CA TRP A 64 9.35 -16.04 7.51
C TRP A 64 9.88 -16.99 8.59
N GLU A 65 10.13 -18.26 8.24
CA GLU A 65 10.64 -19.27 9.18
C GLU A 65 11.99 -18.84 9.77
N SER A 66 12.92 -18.39 8.91
CA SER A 66 14.25 -17.93 9.35
C SER A 66 14.19 -16.72 10.26
N LEU A 67 13.14 -15.91 10.19
CA LEU A 67 12.90 -14.79 11.10
C LEU A 67 12.39 -15.29 12.47
N THR A 68 11.42 -16.20 12.47
CA THR A 68 10.78 -16.71 13.72
C THR A 68 11.72 -17.55 14.60
N GLU A 69 12.74 -18.17 14.00
CA GLU A 69 13.76 -18.95 14.70
C GLU A 69 14.74 -18.09 15.52
N LYS A 70 14.79 -16.77 15.28
CA LYS A 70 15.75 -15.85 15.91
C LYS A 70 15.12 -15.10 17.06
N LYS A 71 15.92 -14.77 18.08
CA LYS A 71 15.49 -13.99 19.25
C LYS A 71 16.55 -12.94 19.64
N GLY A 72 16.14 -11.92 20.39
CA GLY A 72 17.04 -10.90 20.92
C GLY A 72 17.86 -10.19 19.83
N ALA A 73 19.12 -9.87 20.12
CA ALA A 73 20.01 -9.16 19.18
C ALA A 73 20.24 -9.92 17.85
N GLU A 74 20.13 -11.25 17.85
CA GLU A 74 20.23 -12.06 16.64
C GLU A 74 19.04 -11.80 15.71
N LEU A 75 17.83 -11.71 16.27
CA LEU A 75 16.62 -11.35 15.52
C LEU A 75 16.76 -9.97 14.88
N GLU A 76 17.23 -8.99 15.63
CA GLU A 76 17.41 -7.62 15.12
C GLU A 76 18.43 -7.59 13.97
N THR A 77 19.57 -8.26 14.15
CA THR A 77 20.62 -8.36 13.12
C THR A 77 20.09 -9.04 11.86
N HIS A 78 19.35 -10.15 12.04
CA HIS A 78 18.74 -10.90 10.96
C HIS A 78 17.69 -10.09 10.21
N TYR A 79 16.79 -9.42 10.92
CA TYR A 79 15.75 -8.58 10.34
C TYR A 79 16.36 -7.43 9.52
N ASN A 80 17.42 -6.79 10.02
CA ASN A 80 18.16 -5.77 9.27
C ASN A 80 18.80 -6.32 7.98
N ALA A 81 19.29 -7.56 7.98
CA ALA A 81 19.81 -8.21 6.78
C ALA A 81 18.68 -8.58 5.80
N LEU A 82 17.60 -9.17 6.31
CA LEU A 82 16.40 -9.53 5.56
C LEU A 82 15.83 -8.32 4.80
N LEU A 83 15.61 -7.19 5.49
CA LEU A 83 15.11 -5.97 4.85
C LEU A 83 16.01 -5.51 3.69
N ARG A 84 17.33 -5.58 3.86
CA ARG A 84 18.30 -5.20 2.83
C ARG A 84 18.32 -6.14 1.63
N GLU A 85 18.20 -7.44 1.86
CA GLU A 85 18.23 -8.43 0.78
C GLU A 85 16.91 -8.47 0.02
N LEU A 86 15.76 -8.45 0.70
CA LEU A 86 14.46 -8.46 0.02
C LEU A 86 14.22 -7.19 -0.81
N ALA A 87 14.81 -6.06 -0.42
CA ALA A 87 14.78 -4.81 -1.20
C ALA A 87 15.42 -4.92 -2.60
N LYS A 88 16.27 -5.92 -2.84
CA LYS A 88 16.92 -6.17 -4.15
C LYS A 88 16.06 -7.04 -5.08
N SER A 89 14.97 -7.60 -4.57
CA SER A 89 14.09 -8.48 -5.34
C SER A 89 13.39 -7.74 -6.47
N LYS A 90 12.86 -8.48 -7.44
CA LYS A 90 11.99 -7.93 -8.49
C LYS A 90 10.53 -7.98 -8.05
N GLY A 91 9.64 -7.43 -8.88
CA GLY A 91 8.19 -7.51 -8.68
C GLY A 91 7.71 -6.77 -7.43
N ILE A 92 6.54 -7.15 -6.93
CA ILE A 92 5.92 -6.53 -5.76
C ILE A 92 6.79 -6.67 -4.49
N LEU A 93 7.49 -7.80 -4.34
CA LEU A 93 8.40 -8.03 -3.20
C LEU A 93 9.47 -6.93 -3.14
N GLY A 94 10.19 -6.69 -4.24
CA GLY A 94 11.19 -5.62 -4.28
C GLY A 94 10.62 -4.24 -3.98
N GLN A 95 9.40 -3.96 -4.44
CA GLN A 95 8.74 -2.68 -4.23
C GLN A 95 8.30 -2.49 -2.77
N ILE A 96 7.73 -3.53 -2.16
CA ILE A 96 7.35 -3.52 -0.76
C ILE A 96 8.58 -3.32 0.11
N PHE A 97 9.75 -3.86 -0.23
CA PHE A 97 10.98 -3.70 0.56
C PHE A 97 11.90 -2.56 0.07
N THR A 98 11.51 -1.80 -0.96
CA THR A 98 12.36 -0.72 -1.49
C THR A 98 12.69 0.30 -0.39
N LYS A 99 13.99 0.56 -0.16
CA LYS A 99 14.50 1.46 0.88
C LYS A 99 13.99 1.14 2.29
N SER A 100 13.65 -0.12 2.58
CA SER A 100 13.18 -0.52 3.90
C SER A 100 14.27 -0.38 4.96
N GLN A 101 13.86 -0.03 6.18
CA GLN A 101 14.73 0.10 7.35
C GLN A 101 13.99 -0.41 8.58
N ASN A 102 14.72 -1.02 9.52
CA ASN A 102 14.17 -1.33 10.83
C ASN A 102 14.00 -0.03 11.63
N LYS A 103 12.80 0.16 12.18
CA LYS A 103 12.46 1.29 13.06
C LYS A 103 12.20 0.88 14.51
N ILE A 104 12.20 -0.43 14.80
CA ILE A 104 12.06 -0.99 16.15
C ILE A 104 13.45 -1.46 16.59
N GLN A 105 14.14 -0.59 17.35
CA GLN A 105 15.50 -0.84 17.82
C GLN A 105 15.56 -1.73 19.06
N ASP A 106 14.43 -1.91 19.77
CA ASP A 106 14.35 -2.81 20.92
C ASP A 106 14.07 -4.25 20.44
N PRO A 107 15.02 -5.20 20.61
CA PRO A 107 14.86 -6.54 20.08
C PRO A 107 13.76 -7.34 20.76
N ALA A 108 13.46 -7.08 22.03
CA ALA A 108 12.36 -7.74 22.72
C ALA A 108 11.01 -7.29 22.14
N LYS A 109 10.90 -6.02 21.75
CA LYS A 109 9.70 -5.49 21.11
C LYS A 109 9.57 -5.92 19.65
N LEU A 110 10.67 -6.02 18.92
CA LEU A 110 10.65 -6.62 17.58
C LEU A 110 10.20 -8.08 17.65
N GLY A 111 10.74 -8.87 18.59
CA GLY A 111 10.34 -10.26 18.81
C GLY A 111 8.87 -10.42 19.14
N LYS A 112 8.33 -9.58 20.04
CA LYS A 112 6.90 -9.56 20.35
C LYS A 112 6.03 -9.21 19.14
N LEU A 113 6.46 -8.30 18.25
CA LEU A 113 5.73 -7.97 17.02
C LEU A 113 5.70 -9.17 16.07
N VAL A 114 6.86 -9.81 15.87
CA VAL A 114 6.97 -11.03 15.05
C VAL A 114 6.07 -12.13 15.61
N ASP A 115 6.15 -12.41 16.91
CA ASP A 115 5.35 -13.43 17.57
C ASP A 115 3.83 -13.11 17.54
N MET A 116 3.45 -11.83 17.58
CA MET A 116 2.05 -11.42 17.45
C MET A 116 1.51 -11.71 16.05
N ILE A 117 2.29 -11.42 15.00
CA ILE A 117 1.92 -11.67 13.61
C ILE A 117 1.92 -13.18 13.33
N ASP A 118 2.87 -13.93 13.90
CA ASP A 118 3.03 -15.36 13.67
C ASP A 118 1.84 -16.21 14.15
N LYS A 119 1.25 -15.82 15.28
CA LYS A 119 0.13 -16.53 15.94
C LYS A 119 -1.18 -16.52 15.16
N GLU A 120 -1.29 -15.68 14.13
CA GLU A 120 -2.52 -15.51 13.37
C GLU A 120 -2.35 -16.08 11.95
N ASN A 121 -3.46 -16.52 11.35
CA ASN A 121 -3.50 -16.97 9.95
C ASN A 121 -4.11 -15.85 9.08
N TRP A 122 -3.27 -15.02 8.50
CA TRP A 122 -3.68 -13.78 7.83
C TRP A 122 -4.34 -13.99 6.47
N VAL A 123 -3.96 -15.04 5.75
CA VAL A 123 -4.57 -15.44 4.47
C VAL A 123 -5.99 -15.96 4.68
N LEU A 124 -6.24 -16.71 5.77
CA LEU A 124 -7.57 -17.23 6.12
C LEU A 124 -8.47 -16.18 6.77
N MET A 125 -7.90 -15.07 7.25
CA MET A 125 -8.65 -13.96 7.81
C MET A 125 -9.48 -13.28 6.73
N GLU A 126 -10.74 -12.97 7.07
CA GLU A 126 -11.66 -12.24 6.20
C GLU A 126 -11.02 -10.94 5.70
N THR A 127 -11.21 -10.64 4.41
CA THR A 127 -10.63 -9.48 3.73
C THR A 127 -10.99 -8.18 4.43
N ASP A 128 -12.25 -8.03 4.83
CA ASP A 128 -12.77 -6.84 5.51
C ASP A 128 -12.01 -6.60 6.83
N VAL A 129 -11.70 -7.67 7.57
CA VAL A 129 -11.00 -7.57 8.86
C VAL A 129 -9.57 -7.07 8.68
N LYS A 130 -8.79 -7.71 7.80
CA LYS A 130 -7.40 -7.31 7.58
C LYS A 130 -7.29 -5.93 6.89
N GLY A 131 -8.24 -5.62 6.02
CA GLY A 131 -8.39 -4.30 5.40
C GLY A 131 -8.67 -3.22 6.43
N ASP A 132 -9.67 -3.42 7.29
CA ASP A 132 -10.08 -2.46 8.32
C ASP A 132 -8.97 -2.18 9.34
N ILE A 133 -8.22 -3.22 9.77
CA ILE A 133 -7.05 -3.04 10.65
C ILE A 133 -6.04 -2.09 10.01
N TYR A 134 -5.72 -2.36 8.75
CA TYR A 134 -4.68 -1.63 8.04
C TYR A 134 -5.11 -0.20 7.68
N GLU A 135 -6.36 -0.02 7.24
CA GLU A 135 -6.96 1.29 6.96
C GLU A 135 -7.09 2.15 8.22
N GLY A 136 -7.46 1.55 9.36
CA GLY A 136 -7.50 2.27 10.63
C GLY A 136 -6.12 2.82 11.04
N LEU A 137 -5.06 2.02 10.90
CA LEU A 137 -3.69 2.47 11.16
C LEU A 137 -3.23 3.55 10.17
N LEU A 138 -3.61 3.45 8.90
CA LEU A 138 -3.34 4.47 7.89
C LEU A 138 -4.01 5.80 8.25
N GLU A 139 -5.27 5.76 8.67
CA GLU A 139 -6.02 6.96 9.08
C GLU A 139 -5.39 7.60 10.33
N LYS A 140 -5.02 6.82 11.35
CA LYS A 140 -4.33 7.37 12.53
C LYS A 140 -2.96 7.96 12.21
N ASN A 141 -2.19 7.33 11.32
CA ASN A 141 -0.93 7.89 10.87
C ASN A 141 -1.13 9.24 10.14
N ALA A 142 -2.20 9.37 9.36
CA ALA A 142 -2.54 10.62 8.68
C ALA A 142 -2.98 11.72 9.65
N GLU A 143 -3.75 11.38 10.69
CA GLU A 143 -4.19 12.31 11.75
C GLU A 143 -3.04 12.80 12.64
N ASP A 144 -2.12 11.91 13.01
CA ASP A 144 -1.00 12.21 13.92
C ASP A 144 0.06 13.09 13.26
N THR A 145 0.24 12.95 11.94
CA THR A 145 1.23 13.73 11.20
C THR A 145 0.70 15.11 10.81
N LYS A 146 0.48 15.98 11.80
CA LYS A 146 0.05 17.38 11.63
C LYS A 146 0.98 18.25 10.76
N ASN A 147 2.19 17.77 10.43
CA ASN A 147 3.22 18.51 9.67
C ASN A 147 3.64 17.87 8.34
N GLY A 148 2.98 16.82 7.82
CA GLY A 148 3.41 16.28 6.52
C GLY A 148 2.73 15.05 5.91
N ALA A 149 2.16 14.10 6.67
CA ALA A 149 1.54 12.92 6.04
C ALA A 149 0.11 13.20 5.55
N GLY A 150 -0.59 14.19 6.14
CA GLY A 150 -1.90 14.63 5.68
C GLY A 150 -1.93 15.12 4.22
N GLN A 151 -0.78 15.42 3.61
CA GLN A 151 -0.70 15.76 2.18
C GLN A 151 -0.96 14.55 1.26
N TYR A 152 -0.86 13.32 1.77
CA TYR A 152 -1.03 12.07 1.02
C TYR A 152 -2.34 11.34 1.36
N PHE A 153 -3.14 11.89 2.28
CA PHE A 153 -4.39 11.29 2.73
C PHE A 153 -5.58 12.16 2.33
N THR A 154 -6.57 11.53 1.71
CA THR A 154 -7.86 12.16 1.40
C THR A 154 -8.90 11.58 2.37
N PRO A 155 -9.70 12.42 3.06
CA PRO A 155 -10.73 11.94 3.97
C PRO A 155 -11.66 10.91 3.29
N ARG A 156 -11.90 9.79 3.97
CA ARG A 156 -12.67 8.66 3.39
C ARG A 156 -14.10 9.06 3.01
N ALA A 157 -14.74 9.92 3.80
CA ALA A 157 -16.06 10.46 3.47
C ALA A 157 -16.07 11.23 2.14
N LEU A 158 -15.02 12.01 1.86
CA LEU A 158 -14.89 12.75 0.60
C LEU A 158 -14.66 11.80 -0.58
N ILE A 159 -13.77 10.81 -0.42
CA ILE A 159 -13.54 9.79 -1.45
C ILE A 159 -14.86 9.08 -1.80
N LYS A 160 -15.60 8.59 -0.80
CA LYS A 160 -16.87 7.87 -0.98
C LYS A 160 -17.88 8.73 -1.74
N ALA A 161 -18.06 9.98 -1.33
CA ALA A 161 -18.96 10.90 -2.02
C ALA A 161 -18.58 11.09 -3.49
N ILE A 162 -17.28 11.25 -3.80
CA ILE A 162 -16.80 11.39 -5.19
C ILE A 162 -17.10 10.12 -6.00
N VAL A 163 -16.82 8.94 -5.45
CA VAL A 163 -17.08 7.66 -6.13
C VAL A 163 -18.57 7.45 -6.39
N GLU A 164 -19.43 7.76 -5.42
CA GLU A 164 -20.89 7.67 -5.58
C GLU A 164 -21.44 8.64 -6.63
N CYS A 165 -20.79 9.78 -6.84
CA CYS A 165 -21.12 10.70 -7.93
C CYS A 165 -20.66 10.17 -9.30
N VAL A 166 -19.46 9.59 -9.35
CA VAL A 166 -18.85 9.09 -10.60
C VAL A 166 -19.53 7.81 -11.08
N ARG A 167 -19.95 6.95 -10.15
CA ARG A 167 -20.60 5.66 -10.40
C ARG A 167 -19.81 4.78 -11.36
N PRO A 168 -18.58 4.36 -10.99
CA PRO A 168 -17.77 3.54 -11.88
C PRO A 168 -18.46 2.20 -12.20
N GLU A 169 -18.36 1.79 -13.45
CA GLU A 169 -18.97 0.57 -13.96
C GLU A 169 -17.97 -0.61 -13.96
N PRO A 170 -18.44 -1.86 -13.88
CA PRO A 170 -17.58 -3.04 -14.11
C PRO A 170 -16.88 -2.98 -15.47
N GLU A 171 -15.74 -3.66 -15.59
CA GLU A 171 -14.95 -3.73 -16.85
C GLU A 171 -14.46 -2.39 -17.41
N LYS A 172 -14.41 -1.38 -16.55
CA LYS A 172 -13.83 -0.08 -16.82
C LYS A 172 -12.54 0.13 -16.04
N THR A 173 -11.69 0.99 -16.58
CA THR A 173 -10.38 1.33 -16.02
C THR A 173 -10.41 2.65 -15.26
N ILE A 174 -9.73 2.70 -14.12
CA ILE A 174 -9.68 3.83 -13.20
C ILE A 174 -8.22 4.18 -12.94
N ALA A 175 -7.85 5.43 -13.18
CA ALA A 175 -6.53 5.94 -12.88
C ALA A 175 -6.51 6.96 -11.73
N ASP A 176 -5.46 6.90 -10.92
CA ASP A 176 -5.09 7.93 -9.93
C ASP A 176 -3.59 8.29 -10.06
N PRO A 177 -3.24 9.41 -10.73
CA PRO A 177 -1.86 9.82 -10.95
C PRO A 177 -1.15 10.34 -9.69
N ALA A 178 -1.82 10.38 -8.53
CA ALA A 178 -1.26 10.76 -7.24
C ALA A 178 -1.92 9.93 -6.13
N CYS A 179 -1.82 8.60 -6.25
CA CYS A 179 -2.74 7.69 -5.56
C CYS A 179 -2.59 7.63 -4.04
N GLY A 180 -1.51 8.19 -3.48
CA GLY A 180 -1.25 8.14 -2.05
C GLY A 180 -1.33 6.69 -1.57
N THR A 181 -2.17 6.42 -0.57
CA THR A 181 -2.39 5.08 0.00
C THR A 181 -3.42 4.22 -0.76
N GLY A 182 -3.91 4.67 -1.92
CA GLY A 182 -4.85 3.93 -2.77
C GLY A 182 -6.33 4.09 -2.41
N GLY A 183 -6.68 5.12 -1.63
CA GLY A 183 -8.05 5.27 -1.09
C GLY A 183 -9.16 5.36 -2.16
N PHE A 184 -8.92 6.03 -3.29
CA PHE A 184 -9.89 6.07 -4.39
C PHE A 184 -10.13 4.70 -5.03
N PHE A 185 -9.09 3.87 -5.12
CA PHE A 185 -9.21 2.52 -5.68
C PHE A 185 -10.04 1.62 -4.76
N LEU A 186 -9.81 1.67 -3.45
CA LEU A 186 -10.60 0.90 -2.48
C LEU A 186 -12.08 1.28 -2.54
N ALA A 187 -12.40 2.57 -2.47
CA ALA A 187 -13.78 3.01 -2.51
C ALA A 187 -14.48 2.67 -3.84
N ALA A 188 -13.76 2.74 -4.96
CA ALA A 188 -14.29 2.30 -6.25
C ALA A 188 -14.49 0.78 -6.32
N TYR A 189 -13.56 0.00 -5.77
CA TYR A 189 -13.71 -1.46 -5.63
C TYR A 189 -14.94 -1.82 -4.81
N ASP A 190 -15.13 -1.19 -3.63
CA ASP A 190 -16.30 -1.38 -2.78
C ASP A 190 -17.61 -0.98 -3.48
N TYR A 191 -17.58 0.08 -4.29
CA TYR A 191 -18.75 0.50 -5.07
C TYR A 191 -19.12 -0.53 -6.14
N ILE A 192 -18.12 -1.05 -6.88
CA ILE A 192 -18.35 -1.99 -7.99
C ILE A 192 -18.77 -3.37 -7.45
N THR A 193 -18.19 -3.82 -6.33
CA THR A 193 -18.51 -5.13 -5.71
C THR A 193 -19.91 -5.23 -5.12
N LYS A 194 -20.60 -4.11 -4.87
CA LYS A 194 -22.02 -4.09 -4.48
C LYS A 194 -22.97 -4.51 -5.61
N GLN A 195 -22.48 -4.55 -6.85
CA GLN A 195 -23.23 -5.02 -8.01
C GLN A 195 -23.08 -6.54 -8.15
N ASP A 196 -24.01 -7.19 -8.85
CA ASP A 196 -23.89 -8.63 -9.14
C ASP A 196 -22.88 -8.84 -10.28
N LEU A 197 -21.65 -9.21 -9.92
CA LEU A 197 -20.55 -9.41 -10.87
C LEU A 197 -20.39 -10.88 -11.25
N ASN A 198 -20.31 -11.13 -12.56
CA ASN A 198 -19.93 -12.43 -13.08
C ASN A 198 -18.43 -12.73 -12.84
N LYS A 199 -17.98 -13.94 -13.18
CA LYS A 199 -16.61 -14.41 -12.90
C LYS A 199 -15.56 -13.58 -13.66
N GLU A 200 -15.85 -13.22 -14.90
CA GLU A 200 -14.99 -12.44 -15.79
C GLU A 200 -14.83 -11.01 -15.28
N GLN A 201 -15.93 -10.38 -14.86
CA GLN A 201 -15.96 -9.06 -14.24
C GLN A 201 -15.19 -9.02 -12.92
N LYS A 202 -15.34 -10.04 -12.06
CA LYS A 202 -14.55 -10.19 -10.83
C LYS A 202 -13.05 -10.29 -11.14
N LYS A 203 -12.68 -11.06 -12.17
CA LYS A 203 -11.30 -11.18 -12.63
C LYS A 203 -10.78 -9.84 -13.18
N PHE A 204 -11.57 -9.13 -13.98
CA PHE A 204 -11.20 -7.81 -14.49
C PHE A 204 -11.00 -6.82 -13.35
N LEU A 205 -11.94 -6.74 -12.41
CA LEU A 205 -11.87 -5.86 -11.25
C LEU A 205 -10.61 -6.10 -10.41
N LYS A 206 -10.25 -7.37 -10.20
CA LYS A 206 -9.06 -7.75 -9.44
C LYS A 206 -7.76 -7.39 -10.13
N PHE A 207 -7.66 -7.49 -11.46
CA PHE A 207 -6.37 -7.49 -12.16
C PHE A 207 -6.16 -6.37 -13.17
N LYS A 208 -7.22 -5.68 -13.62
CA LYS A 208 -7.18 -4.79 -14.78
C LYS A 208 -7.88 -3.45 -14.59
N THR A 209 -8.50 -3.19 -13.44
CA THR A 209 -9.25 -1.96 -13.22
C THR A 209 -8.38 -0.78 -12.77
N PHE A 210 -7.40 -0.97 -11.88
CA PHE A 210 -6.77 0.15 -11.17
C PHE A 210 -5.34 0.45 -11.64
N PHE A 211 -5.04 1.73 -11.87
CA PHE A 211 -3.73 2.19 -12.32
C PHE A 211 -3.31 3.48 -11.59
N GLY A 212 -2.20 3.44 -10.87
CA GLY A 212 -1.77 4.52 -9.99
C GLY A 212 -0.34 4.99 -10.22
N ASN A 213 -0.06 6.20 -9.74
CA ASN A 213 1.30 6.71 -9.58
C ASN A 213 1.50 7.21 -8.14
N GLU A 214 2.60 6.80 -7.51
CA GLU A 214 3.06 7.32 -6.23
C GLU A 214 4.60 7.32 -6.21
N ILE A 215 5.17 8.52 -6.12
CA ILE A 215 6.61 8.76 -6.23
C ILE A 215 7.35 8.50 -4.92
N VAL A 216 6.67 8.61 -3.78
CA VAL A 216 7.25 8.39 -2.46
C VAL A 216 7.23 6.90 -2.14
N ALA A 217 8.42 6.30 -2.04
CA ALA A 217 8.58 4.86 -1.85
C ALA A 217 7.80 4.31 -0.64
N GLY A 218 7.82 5.01 0.50
CA GLY A 218 7.08 4.62 1.70
C GLY A 218 5.56 4.63 1.47
N THR A 219 5.00 5.73 0.95
CA THR A 219 3.57 5.83 0.63
C THR A 219 3.14 4.79 -0.39
N ARG A 220 3.94 4.56 -1.45
CA ARG A 220 3.68 3.53 -2.46
C ARG A 220 3.68 2.13 -1.88
N ARG A 221 4.61 1.81 -0.97
CA ARG A 221 4.63 0.53 -0.24
C ARG A 221 3.30 0.33 0.51
N LEU A 222 2.87 1.36 1.24
CA LEU A 222 1.61 1.29 1.98
C LEU A 222 0.42 1.06 1.05
N ALA A 223 0.39 1.74 -0.09
CA ALA A 223 -0.66 1.60 -1.10
C ALA A 223 -0.70 0.21 -1.74
N LEU A 224 0.46 -0.33 -2.13
CA LEU A 224 0.56 -1.69 -2.69
C LEU A 224 0.05 -2.74 -1.68
N MET A 225 0.46 -2.61 -0.41
CA MET A 225 -0.03 -3.49 0.65
C MET A 225 -1.53 -3.31 0.88
N ASN A 226 -2.03 -2.08 0.85
CA ASN A 226 -3.44 -1.78 1.06
C ASN A 226 -4.31 -2.44 0.00
N LEU A 227 -3.95 -2.29 -1.28
CA LEU A 227 -4.63 -2.96 -2.39
C LEU A 227 -4.60 -4.49 -2.24
N PHE A 228 -3.43 -5.04 -1.91
CA PHE A 228 -3.25 -6.49 -1.72
C PHE A 228 -4.15 -7.04 -0.61
N LEU A 229 -4.23 -6.35 0.53
CA LEU A 229 -5.08 -6.74 1.66
C LEU A 229 -6.58 -6.71 1.33
N HIS A 230 -6.99 -5.82 0.43
CA HIS A 230 -8.36 -5.71 -0.10
C HIS A 230 -8.61 -6.60 -1.33
N ASN A 231 -7.71 -7.57 -1.59
CA ASN A 231 -7.81 -8.52 -2.71
C ASN A 231 -7.82 -7.87 -4.11
N ILE A 232 -7.22 -6.67 -4.21
CA ILE A 232 -6.94 -6.00 -5.47
C ILE A 232 -5.51 -6.35 -5.88
N GLY A 233 -5.38 -7.03 -7.02
CA GLY A 233 -4.12 -7.60 -7.47
C GLY A 233 -3.76 -8.92 -6.81
N ASP A 234 -2.53 -9.36 -7.07
CA ASP A 234 -1.95 -10.55 -6.47
C ASP A 234 -0.44 -10.39 -6.31
N ILE A 235 0.19 -11.30 -5.58
CA ILE A 235 1.63 -11.28 -5.32
C ILE A 235 2.46 -11.47 -6.60
N ASP A 236 1.86 -12.07 -7.63
CA ASP A 236 2.51 -12.39 -8.92
C ASP A 236 2.06 -11.50 -10.07
N THR A 237 1.25 -10.46 -9.82
CA THR A 237 0.73 -9.59 -10.88
C THR A 237 1.60 -8.36 -11.09
N ASP A 238 1.56 -7.84 -12.33
CA ASP A 238 2.23 -6.59 -12.69
C ASP A 238 1.72 -5.38 -11.87
N ASN A 239 2.54 -4.33 -11.83
CA ASN A 239 2.40 -3.24 -10.88
C ASN A 239 1.17 -2.36 -11.13
N PHE A 240 0.28 -2.30 -10.15
CA PHE A 240 -0.84 -1.35 -10.10
C PHE A 240 -0.40 0.08 -9.84
N ILE A 241 0.76 0.29 -9.20
CA ILE A 241 1.23 1.62 -8.77
C ILE A 241 2.65 1.85 -9.25
N SER A 242 2.80 2.73 -10.23
CA SER A 242 4.10 3.16 -10.76
C SER A 242 4.81 4.11 -9.79
N SER A 243 6.13 3.99 -9.69
CA SER A 243 6.99 4.96 -9.00
C SER A 243 7.40 6.15 -9.86
N THR A 244 6.95 6.20 -11.12
CA THR A 244 7.31 7.29 -12.04
C THR A 244 6.51 8.54 -11.72
N ASP A 245 7.17 9.70 -11.82
CA ASP A 245 6.49 10.99 -11.75
C ASP A 245 5.54 11.12 -12.96
N ALA A 246 4.23 11.22 -12.66
CA ALA A 246 3.15 11.31 -13.64
C ALA A 246 3.25 12.56 -14.54
N LEU A 247 4.10 13.54 -14.19
CA LEU A 247 4.30 14.77 -14.96
C LEU A 247 5.43 14.69 -16.00
N ILE A 248 6.22 13.60 -16.04
CA ILE A 248 7.42 13.50 -16.89
C ILE A 248 7.06 13.38 -18.38
N ALA A 249 6.13 12.49 -18.73
CA ALA A 249 5.75 12.22 -20.11
C ALA A 249 4.31 11.69 -20.19
N ASP A 250 3.64 11.91 -21.32
CA ASP A 250 2.37 11.22 -21.61
C ASP A 250 2.67 9.72 -21.76
N PRO A 251 2.12 8.86 -20.90
CA PRO A 251 2.39 7.43 -20.94
C PRO A 251 1.70 6.73 -22.12
N GLY A 252 0.88 7.45 -22.91
CA GLY A 252 0.15 6.90 -24.06
C GLY A 252 -1.08 6.06 -23.68
N PHE A 253 -1.23 5.72 -22.40
CA PHE A 253 -2.41 5.04 -21.89
C PHE A 253 -3.57 6.00 -21.70
N ARG A 254 -4.78 5.49 -21.88
CA ARG A 254 -6.04 6.20 -21.62
C ARG A 254 -6.90 5.32 -20.74
N TYR A 255 -7.68 5.95 -19.87
CA TYR A 255 -8.50 5.28 -18.87
C TYR A 255 -9.93 5.81 -18.93
N ASP A 256 -10.91 5.01 -18.53
CA ASP A 256 -12.33 5.40 -18.54
C ASP A 256 -12.63 6.45 -17.47
N TYR A 257 -11.98 6.35 -16.30
CA TYR A 257 -12.13 7.29 -15.19
C TYR A 257 -10.78 7.76 -14.66
N VAL A 258 -10.76 8.98 -14.13
CA VAL A 258 -9.67 9.52 -13.32
C VAL A 258 -10.23 10.01 -12.00
N LEU A 259 -9.77 9.42 -10.90
CA LEU A 259 -10.13 9.79 -9.53
C LEU A 259 -8.84 10.14 -8.81
N ALA A 260 -8.67 11.38 -8.35
CA ALA A 260 -7.39 11.83 -7.84
C ALA A 260 -7.54 12.96 -6.83
N ASN A 261 -6.61 13.02 -5.87
CA ASN A 261 -6.35 14.19 -5.05
C ASN A 261 -4.87 14.60 -5.17
N PRO A 262 -4.51 15.37 -6.21
CA PRO A 262 -3.12 15.78 -6.43
C PRO A 262 -2.58 16.65 -5.27
N PRO A 263 -1.26 16.68 -5.04
CA PRO A 263 -0.67 17.47 -3.97
C PRO A 263 -0.96 18.98 -4.14
N PHE A 264 -1.37 19.64 -3.05
CA PHE A 264 -1.73 21.06 -3.04
C PHE A 264 -0.53 22.03 -3.05
N GLY A 265 0.68 21.54 -2.74
CA GLY A 265 1.90 22.36 -2.61
C GLY A 265 2.59 22.70 -3.94
N LYS A 266 3.36 23.81 -3.98
CA LYS A 266 4.23 24.14 -5.12
C LYS A 266 5.34 23.09 -5.21
N LYS A 267 5.55 22.54 -6.43
CA LYS A 267 6.57 21.53 -6.80
C LYS A 267 7.70 21.39 -5.77
N ALA A 268 7.91 20.19 -5.25
CA ALA A 268 9.24 19.78 -4.80
C ALA A 268 10.15 19.78 -6.04
N VAL A 269 10.68 20.96 -6.39
CA VAL A 269 11.74 21.09 -7.38
C VAL A 269 12.93 20.40 -6.76
N GLN A 270 13.12 19.12 -7.10
CA GLN A 270 14.38 18.46 -6.87
C GLN A 270 15.39 19.23 -7.74
N ARG A 271 16.13 20.15 -7.11
CA ARG A 271 17.21 20.89 -7.76
C ARG A 271 18.31 19.89 -8.08
N VAL A 272 18.20 19.22 -9.22
CA VAL A 272 19.34 18.62 -9.88
C VAL A 272 20.28 19.79 -10.20
N ARG A 273 21.40 19.84 -9.47
CA ARG A 273 22.51 20.78 -9.71
C ARG A 273 23.14 20.42 -11.06
N MET A 274 22.55 20.88 -12.16
CA MET A 274 23.20 20.82 -13.47
C MET A 274 24.29 21.90 -13.51
N ARG A 275 25.53 21.50 -13.82
CA ARG A 275 26.64 22.42 -14.10
C ARG A 275 26.22 23.39 -15.20
N LYS A 276 26.61 24.65 -15.00
CA LYS A 276 26.24 25.85 -15.79
C LYS A 276 26.17 25.60 -17.30
N GLY A 277 25.02 25.96 -17.88
CA GLY A 277 24.83 26.19 -19.31
C GLY A 277 23.50 26.92 -19.54
N ASN A 278 23.57 28.18 -19.96
CA ASN A 278 22.44 29.08 -20.21
C ASN A 278 21.28 28.42 -20.97
N LYS A 279 20.05 28.48 -20.42
CA LYS A 279 18.80 28.55 -21.21
C LYS A 279 17.65 29.11 -20.37
N LYS A 280 16.92 30.05 -20.98
CA LYS A 280 15.85 30.89 -20.40
C LYS A 280 14.73 30.05 -19.78
N LYS A 281 14.27 30.48 -18.60
CA LYS A 281 13.10 29.95 -17.90
C LYS A 281 11.83 30.33 -18.66
N LYS A 282 11.05 29.35 -19.14
CA LYS A 282 9.62 29.50 -19.37
C LYS A 282 8.89 28.81 -18.22
N ASN A 283 8.18 29.60 -17.41
CA ASN A 283 7.27 29.06 -16.40
C ASN A 283 6.02 28.56 -17.12
N LEU A 284 5.86 27.24 -17.23
CA LEU A 284 4.57 26.64 -17.58
C LEU A 284 3.86 26.31 -16.26
N HIS A 285 2.81 27.06 -15.96
CA HIS A 285 1.88 26.74 -14.88
C HIS A 285 0.84 25.76 -15.41
N THR A 286 0.92 24.50 -14.99
CA THR A 286 -0.16 23.53 -15.22
C THR A 286 -0.82 23.27 -13.87
N THR A 287 -1.97 23.90 -13.65
CA THR A 287 -2.90 23.55 -12.57
C THR A 287 -3.73 22.38 -13.05
N VAL A 288 -3.55 21.19 -12.46
CA VAL A 288 -4.44 20.06 -12.71
C VAL A 288 -5.73 20.30 -11.92
N ARG A 289 -6.78 20.73 -12.60
CA ARG A 289 -8.16 20.61 -12.08
C ARG A 289 -8.70 19.27 -12.55
N ALA A 290 -8.71 18.26 -11.68
CA ALA A 290 -9.34 16.98 -11.97
C ALA A 290 -10.78 16.98 -11.44
N PHE A 291 -11.74 17.29 -12.30
CA PHE A 291 -13.13 16.83 -12.20
C PHE A 291 -13.74 16.78 -13.61
N GLY A 292 -14.10 15.58 -14.07
CA GLY A 292 -14.84 15.37 -15.31
C GLY A 292 -14.72 13.94 -15.85
N LYS A 293 -15.84 13.34 -16.30
CA LYS A 293 -15.86 12.13 -17.14
C LYS A 293 -15.06 12.42 -18.41
N ALA A 294 -14.06 11.58 -18.74
CA ALA A 294 -13.42 11.61 -20.05
C ALA A 294 -14.49 11.23 -21.10
N ARG A 295 -14.83 12.15 -22.00
CA ARG A 295 -15.71 11.82 -23.13
C ARG A 295 -14.94 10.89 -24.07
N ALA A 296 -15.45 9.67 -24.26
CA ALA A 296 -15.02 8.80 -25.34
C ALA A 296 -15.27 9.49 -26.68
N THR A 297 -14.22 9.72 -27.46
CA THR A 297 -14.35 10.03 -28.88
C THR A 297 -14.59 8.73 -29.63
N SER A 298 -15.80 8.53 -30.13
CA SER A 298 -16.12 7.47 -31.10
C SER A 298 -15.39 7.75 -32.41
N SER A 299 -14.60 6.79 -32.89
CA SER A 299 -14.29 6.62 -34.31
C SER A 299 -15.46 5.96 -35.01
#